data_AF-A0A7M7H160-F1
#
_entry.id   AF-A0A7M7H160-F1
#
_cell.length_a   1.000
_cell.length_b   1.000
_cell.length_c   1.000
_cell.angle_alpha   90.00
_cell.angle_beta   90.00
_cell.angle_gamma   90.00
#
_symmetry.space_group_name_H-M   'P 1'
#
loop_
_entity.id
_entity.type
_entity.pdbx_description
1 polymer ?
#
loop_
_entity_poly.entity_id
_entity_poly.type
_entity_poly.pdbx_seq_one_letter_code
_entity_poly.pdbx_strand_id
1 'polypeptide(L)'
;MKAMFEKKADIAVALLSISNSRLDQVDFTIRLMNSHTYLYARLPNSTNIQWSAYFRVFDKYSWITLGLTKNKMQRPYFNCRMFLDNFINVWGIYTQQGLPEPPNNTTTQILCFWVLLSSLFINALYSVSITSYITVLTTFLPFSTIGEFLKSDYQLIVLNASRDEDLILHGDPLVGVLKIRLRTDKPMPVQPYDGFQQACREKIAYYSDETAFSGSNQKLPCVLGSLKLSRVEWMSLALAKDSPYTETLNYYILRLMNNGILQRLKSKYLYKYEELTDSNPNYVTLWEVMPILAIWLIGVIAALLVLCLEVRVHNYCRSIPKHPVAKSNIKPRISWK
;
A
#
# COMPACT_ATOMS: atom_id res chain seq x y z
N MET A 1 -7.92 27.48 31.95
CA MET A 1 -9.26 28.11 31.85
C MET A 1 -9.73 28.64 33.20
N LYS A 2 -10.02 27.78 34.19
CA LYS A 2 -10.48 28.18 35.54
C LYS A 2 -9.65 29.30 36.18
N ALA A 3 -8.32 29.21 36.16
CA ALA A 3 -7.44 30.24 36.73
C ALA A 3 -7.56 31.62 36.04
N MET A 4 -7.82 31.67 34.73
CA MET A 4 -8.02 32.94 34.02
C MET A 4 -9.42 33.52 34.31
N PHE A 5 -10.44 32.67 34.37
CA PHE A 5 -11.79 33.07 34.74
C PHE A 5 -11.86 33.63 36.17
N GLU A 6 -11.13 33.00 37.12
CA GLU A 6 -10.99 33.47 38.50
C GLU A 6 -10.02 34.65 38.65
N LYS A 7 -9.50 35.22 37.56
CA LYS A 7 -8.49 36.31 37.55
C LYS A 7 -7.25 36.01 38.40
N LYS A 8 -6.85 34.74 38.49
CA LYS A 8 -5.59 34.29 39.11
C LYS A 8 -4.42 34.25 38.12
N ALA A 9 -4.70 34.35 36.83
CA ALA A 9 -3.72 34.39 35.76
C ALA A 9 -4.18 35.35 34.66
N ASP A 10 -3.29 36.23 34.21
CA ASP A 10 -3.62 37.25 33.21
C ASP A 10 -3.42 36.77 31.76
N ILE A 11 -2.42 35.91 31.53
CA ILE A 11 -2.06 35.39 30.21
C ILE A 11 -1.72 33.91 30.33
N ALA A 12 -2.32 33.08 29.48
CA ALA A 12 -1.92 31.69 29.29
C ALA A 12 -0.98 31.58 28.09
N VAL A 13 0.32 31.41 28.37
CA VAL A 13 1.35 31.16 27.35
C VAL A 13 1.33 29.68 26.96
N ALA A 14 0.27 29.27 26.30
CA ALA A 14 0.09 27.94 25.73
C ALA A 14 -0.65 28.06 24.40
N LEU A 15 -0.35 27.16 23.46
CA LEU A 15 -1.12 27.06 22.22
C LEU A 15 -2.49 26.50 22.55
N LEU A 16 -3.49 27.38 22.59
CA LEU A 16 -4.87 27.02 22.86
C LEU A 16 -5.70 27.19 21.60
N SER A 17 -6.47 26.15 21.31
CA SER A 17 -7.40 26.19 20.20
C SER A 17 -8.62 27.04 20.56
N ILE A 18 -8.96 27.97 19.68
CA ILE A 18 -10.11 28.87 19.84
C ILE A 18 -11.41 28.04 19.76
N SER A 19 -12.35 28.29 20.67
CA SER A 19 -13.68 27.69 20.65
C SER A 19 -14.73 28.63 21.24
N ASN A 20 -15.97 28.50 20.77
CA ASN A 20 -17.09 29.32 21.26
C ASN A 20 -17.27 29.17 22.78
N SER A 21 -17.20 27.93 23.31
CA SER A 21 -17.31 27.66 24.74
C SER A 21 -16.21 28.32 25.59
N ARG A 22 -15.04 28.59 25.01
CA ARG A 22 -13.91 29.23 25.71
C ARG A 22 -13.95 30.75 25.58
N LEU A 23 -14.44 31.29 24.46
CA LEU A 23 -14.62 32.74 24.24
C LEU A 23 -15.52 33.39 25.30
N ASP A 24 -16.44 32.62 25.88
CA ASP A 24 -17.28 33.11 26.98
C ASP A 24 -16.49 33.38 28.27
N GLN A 25 -15.35 32.70 28.46
CA GLN A 25 -14.55 32.75 29.69
C GLN A 25 -13.26 33.58 29.56
N VAL A 26 -12.67 33.63 28.36
CA VAL A 26 -11.37 34.25 28.10
C VAL A 26 -11.36 34.90 26.72
N ASP A 27 -10.49 35.89 26.55
CA ASP A 27 -10.20 36.45 25.23
C ASP A 27 -9.01 35.74 24.61
N PHE A 28 -8.94 35.76 23.28
CA PHE A 28 -7.80 35.20 22.55
C PHE A 28 -7.09 36.28 21.75
N THR A 29 -5.78 36.14 21.60
CA THR A 29 -5.04 36.91 20.60
C THR A 29 -5.48 36.53 19.20
N ILE A 30 -5.01 37.30 18.21
CA ILE A 30 -5.00 36.81 16.83
C ILE A 30 -4.30 35.44 16.76
N ARG A 31 -4.73 34.63 15.78
CA ARG A 31 -4.19 33.28 15.58
C ARG A 31 -2.68 33.30 15.36
N LEU A 32 -1.98 32.44 16.07
CA LEU A 32 -0.55 32.18 15.88
C LEU A 32 -0.34 31.22 14.72
N MET A 33 -1.14 30.17 14.63
CA MET A 33 -1.04 29.19 13.55
C MET A 33 -2.33 28.41 13.35
N ASN A 34 -2.43 27.75 12.20
CA ASN A 34 -3.47 26.79 11.92
C ASN A 34 -2.94 25.37 12.19
N SER A 35 -3.77 24.54 12.82
CA SER A 35 -3.50 23.11 13.04
C SER A 35 -4.56 22.27 12.34
N HIS A 36 -4.15 21.31 11.52
CA HIS A 36 -5.09 20.34 10.93
C HIS A 36 -5.38 19.22 11.92
N THR A 37 -6.60 18.70 11.89
CA THR A 37 -7.02 17.56 12.70
C THR A 37 -6.80 16.26 11.94
N TYR A 38 -6.37 15.22 12.66
CA TYR A 38 -6.07 13.91 12.11
C TYR A 38 -6.58 12.79 13.01
N LEU A 39 -6.85 11.64 12.40
CA LEU A 39 -6.91 10.37 13.11
C LEU A 39 -5.57 9.66 12.96
N TYR A 40 -4.85 9.49 14.06
CA TYR A 40 -3.58 8.78 14.11
C TYR A 40 -3.81 7.33 14.52
N ALA A 41 -3.36 6.39 13.71
CA ALA A 41 -3.45 4.97 14.02
C ALA A 41 -2.17 4.27 13.58
N ARG A 42 -1.80 3.18 14.26
CA ARG A 42 -0.65 2.39 13.85
C ARG A 42 -0.82 1.84 12.44
N LEU A 43 0.22 2.04 11.63
CA LEU A 43 0.31 1.40 10.32
C LEU A 43 0.45 -0.11 10.51
N PRO A 44 -0.28 -0.93 9.73
CA PRO A 44 -0.13 -2.37 9.80
C PRO A 44 1.31 -2.75 9.43
N ASN A 45 1.94 -3.57 10.27
CA ASN A 45 3.27 -4.12 9.98
C ASN A 45 3.24 -5.09 8.78
N SER A 46 2.07 -5.67 8.48
CA SER A 46 1.90 -6.50 7.30
C SER A 46 1.78 -5.60 6.08
N THR A 47 2.83 -5.57 5.27
CA THR A 47 2.69 -5.20 3.87
C THR A 47 1.64 -6.12 3.29
N ASN A 48 0.55 -5.57 2.74
CA ASN A 48 -0.41 -6.40 2.02
C ASN A 48 0.40 -7.13 0.95
N ILE A 49 0.54 -8.44 1.10
CA ILE A 49 1.34 -9.27 0.19
C ILE A 49 0.84 -8.92 -1.21
N GLN A 50 1.68 -8.28 -2.02
CA GLN A 50 1.27 -7.83 -3.33
C GLN A 50 1.31 -9.04 -4.28
N TRP A 51 0.51 -10.07 -4.03
CA TRP A 51 0.31 -11.20 -4.94
C TRP A 51 0.01 -10.69 -6.36
N SER A 52 -0.77 -9.61 -6.42
CA SER A 52 -1.07 -8.90 -7.65
C SER A 52 0.12 -8.15 -8.25
N ALA A 53 1.18 -7.79 -7.51
CA ALA A 53 2.33 -7.07 -8.08
C ALA A 53 3.00 -7.85 -9.20
N TYR A 54 3.16 -9.17 -9.06
CA TYR A 54 3.74 -10.03 -10.10
C TYR A 54 2.95 -9.96 -11.42
N PHE A 55 1.61 -9.85 -11.33
CA PHE A 55 0.74 -9.74 -12.50
C PHE A 55 0.42 -8.30 -12.90
N ARG A 56 0.67 -7.30 -12.03
CA ARG A 56 0.42 -5.87 -12.28
C ARG A 56 1.46 -5.24 -13.21
N VAL A 57 2.60 -5.91 -13.41
CA VAL A 57 3.67 -5.42 -14.29
C VAL A 57 3.19 -5.16 -15.72
N PHE A 58 2.30 -6.00 -16.23
CA PHE A 58 1.69 -5.84 -17.54
C PHE A 58 0.18 -5.73 -17.41
N ASP A 59 -0.43 -4.95 -18.30
CA ASP A 59 -1.89 -4.90 -18.39
C ASP A 59 -2.44 -6.26 -18.84
N LYS A 60 -3.70 -6.54 -18.53
CA LYS A 60 -4.37 -7.80 -18.85
C LYS A 60 -4.25 -8.16 -20.33
N TYR A 61 -4.35 -7.17 -21.21
CA TYR A 61 -4.20 -7.37 -22.65
C TYR A 61 -2.78 -7.77 -23.05
N SER A 62 -1.76 -7.20 -22.40
CA SER A 62 -0.35 -7.54 -22.64
C SER A 62 -0.01 -8.96 -22.19
N TRP A 63 -0.56 -9.42 -21.06
CA TRP A 63 -0.45 -10.83 -20.66
C TRP A 63 -1.12 -11.77 -21.66
N ILE A 64 -2.31 -11.39 -22.13
CA ILE A 64 -3.04 -12.14 -23.14
C ILE A 64 -2.25 -12.17 -24.45
N THR A 65 -1.65 -11.07 -24.91
CA THR A 65 -0.85 -11.08 -26.15
C THR A 65 0.42 -11.89 -26.00
N LEU A 66 1.10 -11.89 -24.86
CA LEU A 66 2.25 -12.76 -24.60
C LEU A 66 1.85 -14.25 -24.65
N GLY A 67 0.76 -14.63 -23.96
CA GLY A 67 0.23 -15.99 -24.01
C GLY A 67 -0.38 -16.37 -25.37
N LEU A 68 -0.89 -15.39 -26.11
CA LEU A 68 -1.44 -15.50 -27.46
C LEU A 68 -0.44 -15.08 -28.55
N THR A 69 0.87 -15.06 -28.30
CA THR A 69 1.88 -15.17 -29.37
C THR A 69 1.82 -16.55 -30.05
N LYS A 70 0.62 -17.13 -30.12
CA LYS A 70 0.17 -18.11 -31.11
C LYS A 70 0.49 -17.58 -32.50
N ASN A 71 1.56 -18.14 -33.06
CA ASN A 71 1.46 -18.92 -34.30
C ASN A 71 0.54 -18.32 -35.36
N LYS A 72 0.87 -17.12 -35.85
CA LYS A 72 0.43 -16.65 -37.17
C LYS A 72 1.33 -17.16 -38.30
N MET A 73 2.11 -18.21 -38.06
CA MET A 73 2.90 -18.88 -39.07
C MET A 73 2.31 -20.26 -39.38
N GLN A 74 1.47 -20.27 -40.41
CA GLN A 74 1.27 -21.35 -41.41
C GLN A 74 0.26 -22.50 -41.20
N ARG A 75 -0.69 -22.51 -42.17
CA ARG A 75 -1.22 -23.60 -43.03
C ARG A 75 -2.12 -24.72 -42.43
N PRO A 76 -3.08 -25.24 -43.25
CA PRO A 76 -4.26 -25.99 -42.79
C PRO A 76 -4.08 -27.49 -42.55
N TYR A 77 -2.84 -27.99 -42.39
CA TYR A 77 -2.59 -29.42 -42.13
C TYR A 77 -1.98 -29.60 -40.73
N PHE A 78 -2.86 -29.81 -39.76
CA PHE A 78 -2.55 -29.84 -38.33
C PHE A 78 -1.88 -31.17 -37.93
N ASN A 79 -0.63 -31.12 -37.47
CA ASN A 79 0.01 -32.21 -36.73
C ASN A 79 0.34 -31.69 -35.32
N CYS A 80 -0.37 -32.19 -34.31
CA CYS A 80 -0.34 -31.66 -32.93
C CYS A 80 1.07 -31.67 -32.32
N ARG A 81 1.89 -32.67 -32.67
CA ARG A 81 3.27 -32.81 -32.21
C ARG A 81 4.17 -31.65 -32.66
N MET A 82 4.16 -31.30 -33.94
CA MET A 82 4.97 -30.19 -34.47
C MET A 82 4.55 -28.84 -33.87
N PHE A 83 3.27 -28.67 -33.55
CA PHE A 83 2.79 -27.46 -32.89
C PHE A 83 3.33 -27.35 -31.46
N LEU A 84 3.31 -28.44 -30.69
CA LEU A 84 3.83 -28.48 -29.33
C LEU A 84 5.35 -28.28 -29.30
N ASP A 85 6.09 -28.91 -30.21
CA ASP A 85 7.56 -28.76 -30.28
C ASP A 85 7.96 -27.29 -30.56
N ASN A 86 7.30 -26.65 -31.53
CA ASN A 86 7.54 -25.23 -31.82
C ASN A 86 7.11 -24.31 -30.66
N PHE A 87 6.01 -24.64 -29.99
CA PHE A 87 5.54 -23.89 -28.83
C PHE A 87 6.53 -23.95 -27.67
N ILE A 88 7.06 -25.14 -27.35
CA ILE A 88 8.07 -25.34 -26.31
C ILE A 88 9.35 -24.59 -26.65
N ASN A 89 9.80 -24.62 -27.91
CA ASN A 89 11.00 -23.90 -28.35
C ASN A 89 10.86 -22.38 -28.18
N VAL A 90 9.71 -21.80 -28.57
CA VAL A 90 9.45 -20.35 -28.40
C VAL A 90 9.37 -19.99 -26.92
N TRP A 91 8.71 -20.82 -26.10
CA TRP A 91 8.62 -20.60 -24.66
C TRP A 91 10.00 -20.74 -23.96
N GLY A 92 10.84 -21.64 -24.45
CA GLY A 92 12.25 -21.78 -24.03
C GLY A 92 13.05 -20.50 -24.27
N ILE A 93 12.83 -19.81 -25.38
CA ILE A 93 13.46 -18.51 -25.67
C ILE A 93 12.96 -17.42 -24.71
N TYR A 94 11.66 -17.35 -24.44
CA TYR A 94 11.10 -16.36 -23.50
C TYR A 94 11.57 -16.58 -22.05
N THR A 95 11.77 -17.84 -21.66
CA THR A 95 12.32 -18.24 -20.35
C THR A 95 13.85 -18.20 -20.27
N GLN A 96 14.52 -17.68 -21.32
CA GLN A 96 15.98 -17.55 -21.41
C GLN A 96 16.75 -18.89 -21.36
N GLN A 97 16.09 -20.01 -21.66
CA GLN A 97 16.71 -21.34 -21.73
C GLN A 97 17.34 -21.63 -23.11
N GLY A 98 17.05 -20.77 -24.11
CA GLY A 98 17.61 -20.88 -25.46
C GLY A 98 16.91 -21.93 -26.33
N LEU A 99 17.58 -22.32 -27.42
CA LEU A 99 17.12 -23.34 -28.36
C LEU A 99 18.01 -24.59 -28.24
N PRO A 100 17.45 -25.81 -28.27
CA PRO A 100 18.25 -27.04 -28.18
C PRO A 100 19.10 -27.26 -29.44
N GLU A 101 18.61 -26.87 -30.61
CA GLU A 101 19.32 -26.98 -31.88
C GLU A 101 19.31 -25.62 -32.62
N PRO A 102 20.44 -25.20 -33.20
CA PRO A 102 20.50 -23.95 -33.94
C PRO A 102 19.72 -24.06 -35.26
N PRO A 103 19.03 -22.98 -35.69
CA PRO A 103 18.31 -22.98 -36.96
C PRO A 103 19.26 -23.00 -38.16
N ASN A 104 19.02 -23.91 -39.11
CA ASN A 104 19.85 -24.06 -40.31
C ASN A 104 19.54 -23.04 -41.42
N ASN A 105 18.30 -22.58 -41.54
CA ASN A 105 17.86 -21.68 -42.61
C ASN A 105 18.01 -20.20 -42.19
N THR A 106 18.50 -19.35 -43.11
CA THR A 106 18.67 -17.90 -42.88
C THR A 106 17.37 -17.20 -42.47
N THR A 107 16.24 -17.58 -43.07
CA THR A 107 14.91 -17.05 -42.69
C THR A 107 14.55 -17.38 -41.24
N THR A 108 14.83 -18.61 -40.79
CA THR A 108 14.56 -19.05 -39.42
C THR A 108 15.54 -18.43 -38.42
N GLN A 109 16.80 -18.19 -38.82
CA GLN A 109 17.80 -17.47 -38.03
C GLN A 109 17.37 -16.03 -37.75
N ILE A 110 16.91 -15.30 -38.77
CA ILE A 110 16.42 -13.92 -38.61
C ILE A 110 15.19 -13.89 -37.69
N LEU A 111 14.27 -14.83 -37.85
CA LEU A 111 13.10 -14.95 -36.98
C LEU A 111 13.51 -15.23 -35.52
N CYS A 112 14.42 -16.17 -35.29
CA CYS A 112 14.94 -16.46 -33.96
C CYS A 112 15.64 -15.24 -33.34
N PHE A 113 16.40 -14.48 -34.12
CA PHE A 113 17.04 -13.25 -33.65
C PHE A 113 16.03 -12.22 -33.13
N TRP A 114 14.94 -11.97 -33.88
CA TRP A 114 13.89 -11.04 -33.43
C TRP A 114 13.14 -11.55 -32.19
N VAL A 115 12.87 -12.85 -32.09
CA VAL A 115 12.23 -13.44 -30.91
C VAL A 115 13.14 -13.36 -29.68
N LEU A 116 14.45 -13.62 -29.85
CA LEU A 116 15.45 -13.45 -28.79
C LEU A 116 15.54 -12.00 -28.33
N LEU A 117 15.60 -11.05 -29.27
CA LEU A 117 15.63 -9.62 -28.95
C LEU A 117 14.36 -9.19 -28.20
N SER A 118 13.18 -9.64 -28.65
CA SER A 118 11.92 -9.36 -27.97
C SER A 118 11.86 -9.95 -26.55
N SER A 119 12.31 -11.20 -26.38
CA SER A 119 12.43 -11.85 -25.07
C SER A 119 13.32 -11.05 -24.11
N LEU A 120 14.47 -10.55 -24.61
CA LEU A 120 15.37 -9.71 -23.82
C LEU A 120 14.67 -8.43 -23.34
N PHE A 121 13.99 -7.71 -24.23
CA PHE A 121 13.29 -6.48 -23.87
C PHE A 121 12.15 -6.72 -22.87
N ILE A 122 11.33 -7.76 -23.10
CA ILE A 122 10.23 -8.09 -22.19
C ILE A 122 10.75 -8.44 -20.80
N ASN A 123 11.81 -9.25 -20.72
CA ASN A 123 12.42 -9.63 -19.45
C ASN A 123 13.06 -8.42 -18.74
N ALA A 124 13.72 -7.52 -19.47
CA ALA A 124 14.29 -6.30 -18.90
C ALA A 124 13.21 -5.37 -18.35
N LEU A 125 12.16 -5.10 -19.13
CA LEU A 125 11.02 -4.28 -18.71
C LEU A 125 10.29 -4.88 -17.51
N TYR A 126 10.10 -6.20 -17.52
CA TYR A 126 9.48 -6.90 -16.41
C TYR A 126 10.33 -6.76 -15.14
N SER A 127 11.64 -6.99 -15.24
CA SER A 127 12.59 -6.92 -14.13
C SER A 127 12.66 -5.53 -13.50
N VAL A 128 12.69 -4.46 -14.32
CA VAL A 128 12.70 -3.08 -13.81
C VAL A 128 11.37 -2.75 -13.12
N SER A 129 10.25 -3.13 -13.72
CA SER A 129 8.92 -2.80 -13.21
C SER A 129 8.60 -3.54 -11.91
N ILE A 130 8.89 -4.85 -11.84
CA ILE A 130 8.68 -5.62 -10.61
C ILE A 130 9.57 -5.11 -9.47
N THR A 131 10.83 -4.75 -9.77
CA THR A 131 11.74 -4.16 -8.78
C THR A 131 11.19 -2.83 -8.27
N SER A 132 10.65 -1.98 -9.14
CA SER A 132 10.00 -0.73 -8.74
C SER A 132 8.78 -0.97 -7.83
N TYR A 133 7.93 -1.96 -8.17
CA TYR A 133 6.75 -2.26 -7.38
C TYR A 133 7.04 -2.88 -6.01
N ILE A 134 8.05 -3.75 -5.93
CA ILE A 134 8.44 -4.40 -4.68
C ILE A 134 9.24 -3.45 -3.78
N THR A 135 10.01 -2.51 -4.36
CA THR A 135 10.77 -1.53 -3.57
C THR A 135 9.85 -0.49 -2.91
N VAL A 136 8.74 -0.12 -3.56
CA VAL A 136 7.76 0.82 -2.99
C VAL A 136 6.71 0.06 -2.17
N LEU A 137 7.06 -0.26 -0.92
CA LEU A 137 6.12 -0.80 0.05
C LEU A 137 5.26 0.32 0.62
N THR A 138 4.03 0.44 0.12
CA THR A 138 3.05 1.36 0.67
C THR A 138 2.27 0.66 1.78
N THR A 139 2.55 1.03 3.02
CA THR A 139 1.65 0.73 4.14
C THR A 139 0.59 1.84 4.17
N PHE A 140 -0.66 1.45 4.03
CA PHE A 140 -1.78 2.37 4.18
C PHE A 140 -2.60 1.96 5.40
N LEU A 141 -3.25 2.94 6.00
CA LEU A 141 -4.33 2.65 6.95
C LEU A 141 -5.43 1.87 6.22
N PRO A 142 -6.15 0.97 6.91
CA PRO A 142 -7.27 0.23 6.33
C PRO A 142 -8.50 1.11 6.03
N PHE A 143 -8.42 2.40 6.33
CA PHE A 143 -9.43 3.41 6.04
C PHE A 143 -8.76 4.67 5.48
N SER A 144 -9.36 5.23 4.45
CA SER A 144 -8.96 6.48 3.80
C SER A 144 -9.98 7.60 3.99
N THR A 145 -11.18 7.25 4.45
CA THR A 145 -12.28 8.18 4.69
C THR A 145 -12.93 7.95 6.05
N ILE A 146 -13.64 8.96 6.57
CA ILE A 146 -14.41 8.85 7.82
C ILE A 146 -15.46 7.73 7.71
N GLY A 147 -16.11 7.58 6.55
CA GLY A 147 -17.10 6.52 6.33
C GLY A 147 -16.52 5.11 6.43
N GLU A 148 -15.31 4.90 5.90
CA GLU A 148 -14.58 3.63 6.06
C GLU A 148 -14.13 3.41 7.50
N PHE A 149 -13.64 4.45 8.17
CA PHE A 149 -13.25 4.39 9.57
C PHE A 149 -14.41 3.92 10.46
N LEU A 150 -15.61 4.46 10.26
CA LEU A 150 -16.80 4.08 11.03
C LEU A 150 -17.22 2.62 10.84
N LYS A 151 -16.90 2.02 9.69
CA LYS A 151 -17.13 0.60 9.40
C LYS A 151 -16.01 -0.30 9.94
N SER A 152 -14.80 0.22 10.07
CA SER A 152 -13.63 -0.51 10.57
C SER A 152 -13.74 -0.87 12.04
N ASP A 153 -12.99 -1.86 12.53
CA ASP A 153 -13.01 -2.25 13.96
C ASP A 153 -12.20 -1.32 14.88
N TYR A 154 -11.68 -0.20 14.37
CA TYR A 154 -10.89 0.71 15.19
C TYR A 154 -11.78 1.46 16.17
N GLN A 155 -11.33 1.51 17.43
CA GLN A 155 -11.93 2.39 18.43
C GLN A 155 -11.30 3.78 18.34
N LEU A 156 -12.07 4.80 18.69
CA LEU A 156 -11.63 6.18 18.75
C LEU A 156 -11.28 6.56 20.17
N ILE A 157 -10.10 7.14 20.38
CA ILE A 157 -9.73 7.81 21.62
C ILE A 157 -9.49 9.29 21.38
N VAL A 158 -9.71 10.09 22.42
CA VAL A 158 -9.59 11.55 22.43
C VAL A 158 -8.91 11.94 23.73
N LEU A 159 -8.26 13.11 23.77
CA LEU A 159 -7.68 13.63 25.00
C LEU A 159 -8.78 13.96 26.02
N ASN A 160 -8.59 13.55 27.28
CA ASN A 160 -9.54 13.78 28.37
C ASN A 160 -9.67 15.27 28.71
N ALA A 161 -10.89 15.71 29.02
CA ALA A 161 -11.25 17.09 29.34
C ALA A 161 -10.75 18.10 28.29
N SER A 162 -10.66 17.64 27.05
CA SER A 162 -10.22 18.46 25.93
C SER A 162 -11.42 19.05 25.20
N ARG A 163 -11.17 20.11 24.45
CA ARG A 163 -12.19 20.70 23.58
C ARG A 163 -12.68 19.68 22.54
N ASP A 164 -11.81 18.78 22.10
CA ASP A 164 -12.16 17.76 21.09
C ASP A 164 -13.15 16.74 21.62
N GLU A 165 -13.02 16.38 22.89
CA GLU A 165 -13.99 15.54 23.58
C GLU A 165 -15.36 16.22 23.63
N ASP A 166 -15.42 17.49 24.06
CA ASP A 166 -16.66 18.27 24.09
C ASP A 166 -17.32 18.36 22.71
N LEU A 167 -16.51 18.53 21.65
CA LEU A 167 -17.00 18.66 20.28
C LEU A 167 -17.55 17.35 19.73
N ILE A 168 -16.89 16.22 20.00
CA ILE A 168 -17.35 14.89 19.60
C ILE A 168 -18.64 14.53 20.35
N LEU A 169 -18.73 14.90 21.63
CA LEU A 169 -19.88 14.54 22.44
C LEU A 169 -21.11 15.43 22.19
N HIS A 170 -20.91 16.74 21.96
CA HIS A 170 -21.97 17.75 22.00
C HIS A 170 -21.94 18.81 20.88
N GLY A 171 -20.86 18.92 20.09
CA GLY A 171 -20.52 20.21 19.47
C GLY A 171 -20.53 20.34 17.94
N ASP A 172 -20.46 19.26 17.14
CA ASP A 172 -20.33 19.42 15.67
C ASP A 172 -20.94 18.25 14.89
N PRO A 173 -21.83 18.46 13.89
CA PRO A 173 -22.34 17.39 13.04
C PRO A 173 -21.25 16.67 12.24
N LEU A 174 -20.11 17.30 11.95
CA LEU A 174 -19.02 16.67 11.18
C LEU A 174 -18.19 15.69 12.01
N VAL A 175 -17.93 16.05 13.27
CA VAL A 175 -17.05 15.25 14.17
C VAL A 175 -17.89 14.38 15.11
N GLY A 176 -19.14 14.76 15.38
CA GLY A 176 -20.07 14.03 16.24
C GLY A 176 -20.41 12.62 15.72
N VAL A 177 -20.28 12.37 14.41
CA VAL A 177 -20.45 11.02 13.85
C VAL A 177 -19.40 10.04 14.42
N LEU A 178 -18.21 10.55 14.78
CA LEU A 178 -17.13 9.74 15.35
C LEU A 178 -17.46 9.21 16.76
N LYS A 179 -18.45 9.81 17.44
CA LYS A 179 -18.92 9.37 18.76
C LYS A 179 -19.31 7.89 18.79
N ILE A 180 -19.78 7.34 17.68
CA ILE A 180 -20.17 5.92 17.55
C ILE A 180 -19.00 4.98 17.86
N ARG A 181 -17.77 5.40 17.55
CA ARG A 181 -16.56 4.61 17.79
C ARG A 181 -15.79 5.05 19.04
N LEU A 182 -16.31 6.00 19.81
CA LEU A 182 -15.64 6.50 20.99
C LEU A 182 -15.48 5.38 22.03
N ARG A 183 -14.25 5.23 22.50
CA ARG A 183 -13.87 4.25 23.50
C ARG A 183 -14.56 4.56 24.85
N THR A 184 -15.06 3.53 25.53
CA THR A 184 -15.74 3.69 26.84
C THR A 184 -15.24 2.72 27.92
N ASP A 185 -14.43 1.72 27.55
CA ASP A 185 -13.92 0.66 28.44
C ASP A 185 -12.78 1.11 29.36
N LYS A 186 -12.02 2.15 28.97
CA LYS A 186 -10.85 2.64 29.70
C LYS A 186 -10.85 4.17 29.80
N PRO A 187 -10.19 4.74 30.83
CA PRO A 187 -10.04 6.19 30.94
C PRO A 187 -9.26 6.75 29.73
N MET A 188 -9.71 7.91 29.27
CA MET A 188 -9.06 8.67 28.19
C MET A 188 -7.68 9.18 28.63
N PRO A 189 -6.71 9.31 27.69
CA PRO A 189 -5.39 9.86 28.00
C PRO A 189 -5.50 11.30 28.50
N VAL A 190 -4.73 11.64 29.54
CA VAL A 190 -4.64 13.01 30.07
C VAL A 190 -3.51 13.79 29.37
N GLN A 191 -2.43 13.10 29.01
CA GLN A 191 -1.31 13.70 28.29
C GLN A 191 -1.38 13.32 26.79
N PRO A 192 -1.11 14.26 25.86
CA PRO A 192 -1.18 13.98 24.43
C PRO A 192 -0.29 12.82 23.97
N TYR A 193 0.92 12.69 24.54
CA TYR A 193 1.86 11.61 24.22
C TYR A 193 1.30 10.23 24.54
N ASP A 194 0.57 10.08 25.65
CA ASP A 194 -0.02 8.80 26.05
C ASP A 194 -1.06 8.33 25.02
N GLY A 195 -1.80 9.27 24.40
CA GLY A 195 -2.72 8.97 23.30
C GLY A 195 -2.00 8.36 22.09
N PHE A 196 -0.89 8.96 21.67
CA PHE A 196 -0.06 8.41 20.59
C PHE A 196 0.57 7.06 20.94
N GLN A 197 1.03 6.89 22.20
CA GLN A 197 1.59 5.63 22.67
C GLN A 197 0.52 4.51 22.70
N GLN A 198 -0.71 4.81 23.10
CA GLN A 198 -1.81 3.86 23.07
C GLN A 198 -2.17 3.47 21.63
N ALA A 199 -2.18 4.42 20.68
CA ALA A 199 -2.40 4.15 19.26
C ALA A 199 -1.35 3.20 18.65
N CYS A 200 -0.14 3.13 19.21
CA CYS A 200 0.87 2.16 18.83
C CYS A 200 0.62 0.73 19.36
N ARG A 201 -0.01 0.61 20.53
CA ARG A 201 -0.16 -0.67 21.25
C ARG A 201 -1.45 -1.40 20.90
N GLU A 202 -2.54 -0.66 20.76
CA GLU A 202 -3.89 -1.20 20.57
C GLU A 202 -4.44 -0.82 19.18
N LYS A 203 -5.49 -1.51 18.72
CA LYS A 203 -6.18 -1.21 17.45
C LYS A 203 -7.12 -0.01 17.62
N ILE A 204 -6.52 1.17 17.86
CA ILE A 204 -7.25 2.41 18.13
C ILE A 204 -6.76 3.53 17.21
N ALA A 205 -7.66 4.47 16.94
CA ALA A 205 -7.36 5.72 16.26
C ALA A 205 -7.46 6.87 17.27
N TYR A 206 -6.39 7.65 17.38
CA TYR A 206 -6.33 8.82 18.24
C TYR A 206 -6.67 10.07 17.46
N TYR A 207 -7.74 10.75 17.87
CA TYR A 207 -8.09 12.07 17.36
C TYR A 207 -7.18 13.11 18.00
N SER A 208 -6.35 13.75 17.18
CA SER A 208 -5.45 14.80 17.63
C SER A 208 -5.14 15.77 16.50
N ASP A 209 -4.67 16.95 16.86
CA ASP A 209 -4.22 17.96 15.92
C ASP A 209 -2.72 17.81 15.57
N GLU A 210 -2.31 18.39 14.44
CA GLU A 210 -0.94 18.36 13.90
C GLU A 210 0.09 18.94 14.87
N THR A 211 -0.27 20.01 15.58
CA THR A 211 0.61 20.71 16.51
C THR A 211 0.86 19.91 17.77
N ALA A 212 -0.13 19.15 18.24
CA ALA A 212 0.04 18.22 19.36
C ALA A 212 0.95 17.04 19.00
N PHE A 213 0.84 16.50 17.77
CA PHE A 213 1.72 15.43 17.30
C PHE A 213 3.17 15.94 17.12
N SER A 214 3.34 17.01 16.35
CA SER A 214 4.65 17.59 16.04
C SER A 214 5.36 18.19 17.27
N GLY A 215 4.59 18.76 18.21
CA GLY A 215 5.10 19.27 19.47
C GLY A 215 5.49 18.18 20.47
N SER A 216 5.09 16.93 20.27
CA SER A 216 5.31 15.85 21.25
C SER A 216 6.79 15.49 21.42
N ASN A 217 7.70 15.84 20.49
CA ASN A 217 9.17 15.75 20.52
C ASN A 217 9.81 14.46 21.11
N GLN A 218 9.02 13.41 21.33
CA GLN A 218 9.41 12.16 21.95
C GLN A 218 9.33 11.06 20.90
N LYS A 219 10.35 10.21 20.84
CA LYS A 219 10.38 9.08 19.91
C LYS A 219 9.23 8.12 20.25
N LEU A 220 8.41 7.80 19.26
CA LEU A 220 7.36 6.81 19.37
C LEU A 220 7.94 5.41 19.04
N PRO A 221 7.43 4.34 19.66
CA PRO A 221 7.89 2.98 19.39
C PRO A 221 7.38 2.40 18.07
N CYS A 222 6.53 3.13 17.34
CA CYS A 222 5.91 2.66 16.09
C CYS A 222 5.73 3.80 15.08
N VAL A 223 5.51 3.43 13.82
CA VAL A 223 5.11 4.37 12.76
C VAL A 223 3.58 4.50 12.76
N LEU A 224 3.09 5.73 12.96
CA LEU A 224 1.67 6.05 12.90
C LEU A 224 1.33 6.55 11.50
N GLY A 225 0.25 6.02 10.94
CA GLY A 225 -0.41 6.60 9.78
C GLY A 225 -1.40 7.67 10.25
N SER A 226 -1.71 8.62 9.37
CA SER A 226 -2.66 9.70 9.66
C SER A 226 -3.73 9.78 8.58
N LEU A 227 -4.99 9.94 9.01
CA LEU A 227 -6.10 10.32 8.15
C LEU A 227 -6.42 11.79 8.40
N LYS A 228 -6.22 12.65 7.40
CA LYS A 228 -6.54 14.08 7.48
C LYS A 228 -8.05 14.30 7.52
N LEU A 229 -8.50 15.09 8.49
CA LEU A 229 -9.89 15.53 8.58
C LEU A 229 -10.04 16.94 8.00
N SER A 230 -11.26 17.30 7.61
CA SER A 230 -11.55 18.60 6.98
C SER A 230 -11.43 19.79 7.94
N ARG A 231 -11.40 19.54 9.25
CA ARG A 231 -11.46 20.58 10.27
C ARG A 231 -10.07 21.18 10.51
N VAL A 232 -10.03 22.51 10.52
CA VAL A 232 -8.84 23.31 10.78
C VAL A 232 -9.05 24.10 12.06
N GLU A 233 -8.04 24.08 12.92
CA GLU A 233 -8.05 24.73 14.20
C GLU A 233 -7.17 25.96 14.21
N TRP A 234 -7.61 27.00 14.92
CA TRP A 234 -6.82 28.20 15.12
C TRP A 234 -6.21 28.18 16.50
N MET A 235 -4.90 28.08 16.55
CA MET A 235 -4.12 28.09 17.78
C MET A 235 -3.74 29.53 18.12
N SER A 236 -4.00 29.95 19.34
CA SER A 236 -3.77 31.32 19.82
C SER A 236 -3.38 31.33 21.31
N LEU A 237 -2.94 32.48 21.82
CA LEU A 237 -2.76 32.69 23.24
C LEU A 237 -4.10 33.10 23.85
N ALA A 238 -4.39 32.64 25.07
CA ALA A 238 -5.54 33.11 25.82
C ALA A 238 -5.11 34.17 26.83
N LEU A 239 -5.96 35.18 27.00
CA LEU A 239 -5.83 36.23 28.01
C LEU A 239 -7.07 36.23 28.90
N ALA A 240 -6.94 36.77 30.10
CA ALA A 240 -8.09 37.11 30.92
C ALA A 240 -9.06 38.00 30.11
N LYS A 241 -10.36 37.83 30.37
CA LYS A 241 -11.42 38.57 29.66
C LYS A 241 -11.27 40.08 29.88
N ASP A 242 -11.44 40.85 28.81
CA ASP A 242 -11.26 42.29 28.72
C ASP A 242 -9.84 42.76 29.13
N SER A 243 -8.81 41.96 28.79
CA SER A 243 -7.43 42.28 29.12
C SER A 243 -6.90 43.47 28.32
N PRO A 244 -6.25 44.47 28.96
CA PRO A 244 -5.66 45.63 28.27
C PRO A 244 -4.47 45.24 27.37
N TYR A 245 -3.91 44.05 27.55
CA TYR A 245 -2.75 43.58 26.77
C TYR A 245 -3.13 43.07 25.38
N THR A 246 -4.42 42.84 25.11
CA THR A 246 -4.91 42.19 23.89
C THR A 246 -4.46 42.92 22.62
N GLU A 247 -4.65 44.24 22.55
CA GLU A 247 -4.26 45.03 21.37
C GLU A 247 -2.75 45.06 21.16
N THR A 248 -2.00 45.24 22.25
CA THR A 248 -0.53 45.31 22.19
C THR A 248 0.06 43.97 21.74
N LEU A 249 -0.43 42.85 22.29
CA LEU A 249 0.02 41.53 21.89
C LEU A 249 -0.37 41.21 20.44
N ASN A 250 -1.57 41.59 20.01
CA ASN A 250 -2.00 41.42 18.63
C ASN A 250 -1.08 42.18 17.66
N TYR A 251 -0.70 43.42 17.98
CA TYR A 251 0.24 44.20 17.18
C TYR A 251 1.59 43.48 17.01
N TYR A 252 2.17 42.97 18.10
CA TYR A 252 3.45 42.26 18.04
C TYR A 252 3.36 40.91 17.33
N ILE A 253 2.27 40.15 17.53
CA ILE A 253 2.06 38.88 16.81
C ILE A 253 1.96 39.14 15.31
N LEU A 254 1.20 40.16 14.88
CA LEU A 254 1.12 40.55 13.47
C LEU A 254 2.50 40.90 12.91
N ARG A 255 3.31 41.65 13.66
CA ARG A 255 4.68 41.98 13.27
C ARG A 255 5.56 40.74 13.12
N LEU A 256 5.46 39.77 14.04
CA LEU A 256 6.19 38.50 13.96
C LEU A 256 5.74 37.64 12.77
N MET A 257 4.45 37.68 12.43
CA MET A 257 3.89 36.99 11.26
C MET A 257 4.37 37.63 9.95
N ASN A 258 4.24 38.96 9.82
CA ASN A 258 4.62 39.69 8.62
C ASN A 258 6.11 39.61 8.31
N ASN A 259 6.95 39.54 9.36
CA ASN A 259 8.40 39.37 9.21
C ASN A 259 8.83 37.89 9.00
N GLY A 260 7.89 36.95 8.97
CA GLY A 260 8.19 35.51 8.83
C GLY A 260 8.88 34.86 10.03
N ILE A 261 9.05 35.58 11.15
CA ILE A 261 9.68 35.07 12.37
C ILE A 261 8.87 33.90 12.93
N LEU A 262 7.53 34.03 12.93
CA LEU A 262 6.65 32.97 13.42
C LEU A 262 6.75 31.69 12.58
N GLN A 263 6.88 31.82 11.25
CA GLN A 263 7.10 30.69 10.34
C GLN A 263 8.44 30.00 10.61
N ARG A 264 9.50 30.78 10.84
CA ARG A 264 10.83 30.24 11.22
C ARG A 264 10.78 29.49 12.55
N LEU A 265 10.08 30.02 13.55
CA LEU A 265 9.90 29.35 14.84
C LEU A 265 9.09 28.05 14.68
N LYS A 266 8.00 28.09 13.89
CA LYS A 266 7.20 26.90 13.57
C LYS A 266 8.07 25.80 12.94
N SER A 267 8.87 26.15 11.94
CA SER A 267 9.78 25.20 11.29
C SER A 267 10.87 24.67 12.22
N LYS A 268 11.36 25.48 13.16
CA LYS A 268 12.44 25.08 14.07
C LYS A 268 11.97 24.15 15.20
N TYR A 269 10.77 24.40 15.74
CA TYR A 269 10.32 23.73 16.97
C TYR A 269 9.22 22.69 16.74
N LEU A 270 8.36 22.86 15.73
CA LEU A 270 7.26 21.93 15.46
C LEU A 270 7.61 20.97 14.33
N TYR A 271 8.11 21.47 13.19
CA TYR A 271 8.60 20.59 12.14
C TYR A 271 10.04 20.15 12.41
N LYS A 272 10.23 19.31 13.43
CA LYS A 272 11.45 18.50 13.44
C LYS A 272 11.32 17.49 12.33
N TYR A 273 12.31 17.50 11.43
CA TYR A 273 12.57 16.41 10.52
C TYR A 273 12.45 15.12 11.34
N GLU A 274 11.41 14.32 11.06
CA GLU A 274 11.44 12.92 11.46
C GLU A 274 12.71 12.40 10.80
N GLU A 275 13.79 12.27 11.57
CA GLU A 275 14.62 11.09 11.41
C GLU A 275 13.64 9.95 11.57
N LEU A 276 13.06 9.53 10.43
CA LEU A 276 12.31 8.30 10.28
C LEU A 276 13.12 7.28 11.03
N THR A 277 12.68 6.97 12.26
CA THR A 277 13.38 6.10 13.20
C THR A 277 13.90 4.95 12.38
N ASP A 278 15.24 4.87 12.21
CA ASP A 278 15.93 4.07 11.19
C ASP A 278 14.98 3.01 10.65
N SER A 279 14.32 3.31 9.52
CA SER A 279 13.34 2.40 8.96
C SER A 279 14.13 1.12 8.73
N ASN A 280 13.94 0.13 9.61
CA ASN A 280 14.69 -1.10 9.56
C ASN A 280 14.70 -1.54 8.09
N PRO A 281 15.88 -1.83 7.52
CA PRO A 281 15.96 -2.10 6.09
C PRO A 281 14.89 -3.12 5.73
N ASN A 282 13.97 -2.71 4.86
CA ASN A 282 12.86 -3.56 4.46
C ASN A 282 13.45 -4.82 3.83
N TYR A 283 13.33 -5.95 4.54
CA TYR A 283 13.80 -7.23 4.05
C TYR A 283 12.65 -7.93 3.34
N VAL A 284 12.93 -8.44 2.15
CA VAL A 284 11.98 -9.29 1.42
C VAL A 284 11.78 -10.55 2.25
N THR A 285 10.56 -10.75 2.73
CA THR A 285 10.22 -11.92 3.53
C THR A 285 9.92 -13.13 2.64
N LEU A 286 10.11 -14.35 3.14
CA LEU A 286 9.70 -15.57 2.43
C LEU A 286 8.21 -15.57 2.06
N TRP A 287 7.38 -14.89 2.86
CA TRP A 287 5.95 -14.73 2.60
C TRP A 287 5.65 -13.99 1.30
N GLU A 288 6.50 -13.06 0.90
CA GLU A 288 6.32 -12.29 -0.34
C GLU A 288 6.60 -13.14 -1.59
N VAL A 289 7.53 -14.11 -1.51
CA VAL A 289 7.92 -15.00 -2.63
C VAL A 289 7.17 -16.34 -2.64
N MET A 290 6.46 -16.67 -1.56
CA MET A 290 5.58 -17.85 -1.45
C MET A 290 4.69 -18.10 -2.69
N PRO A 291 4.07 -17.09 -3.34
CA PRO A 291 3.31 -17.30 -4.58
C PRO A 291 4.05 -18.04 -5.68
N ILE A 292 5.27 -17.61 -5.95
CA ILE A 292 6.09 -18.13 -7.05
C ILE A 292 6.47 -19.58 -6.73
N LEU A 293 6.86 -19.83 -5.48
CA LEU A 293 7.18 -21.18 -5.00
C LEU A 293 5.97 -22.12 -5.09
N ALA A 294 4.77 -21.62 -4.76
CA ALA A 294 3.54 -22.40 -4.87
C ALA A 294 3.22 -22.76 -6.32
N ILE A 295 3.32 -21.80 -7.26
CA ILE A 295 3.09 -22.04 -8.70
C ILE A 295 4.09 -23.07 -9.23
N TRP A 296 5.36 -22.95 -8.86
CA TRP A 296 6.40 -23.91 -9.24
C TRP A 296 6.09 -25.32 -8.72
N LEU A 297 5.72 -25.45 -7.44
CA LEU A 297 5.40 -26.73 -6.81
C LEU A 297 4.17 -27.39 -7.45
N ILE A 298 3.13 -26.61 -7.75
CA ILE A 298 1.95 -27.08 -8.50
C ILE A 298 2.36 -27.59 -9.88
N GLY A 299 3.25 -26.87 -10.58
CA GLY A 299 3.78 -27.28 -11.88
C GLY A 299 4.52 -28.61 -11.84
N VAL A 300 5.39 -28.81 -10.84
CA VAL A 300 6.12 -30.07 -10.64
C VAL A 300 5.16 -31.24 -10.37
N ILE A 301 4.17 -31.04 -9.49
CA ILE A 301 3.17 -32.08 -9.19
C ILE A 301 2.37 -32.44 -10.45
N ALA A 302 1.93 -31.44 -11.21
CA ALA A 302 1.19 -31.66 -12.46
C ALA A 302 2.03 -32.43 -13.49
N ALA A 303 3.31 -32.09 -13.65
CA ALA A 303 4.23 -32.79 -14.55
C ALA A 303 4.43 -34.26 -14.14
N LEU A 304 4.59 -34.53 -12.84
CA LEU A 304 4.70 -35.89 -12.30
C LEU A 304 3.42 -36.69 -12.54
N LEU A 305 2.25 -36.10 -12.37
CA LEU A 305 0.97 -36.75 -12.65
C LEU A 305 0.83 -37.12 -14.13
N VAL A 306 1.19 -36.21 -15.05
CA VAL A 306 1.18 -36.48 -16.50
C VAL A 306 2.15 -37.61 -16.85
N LEU A 307 3.36 -37.60 -16.30
CA LEU A 307 4.34 -38.68 -16.51
C LEU A 307 3.81 -40.02 -16.01
N CYS A 308 3.21 -40.06 -14.81
CA CYS A 308 2.61 -41.28 -14.28
C CYS A 308 1.48 -41.80 -15.17
N LEU A 309 0.63 -40.92 -15.69
CA LEU A 309 -0.43 -41.28 -16.63
C LEU A 309 0.14 -41.83 -17.94
N GLU A 310 1.16 -41.20 -18.51
CA GLU A 310 1.80 -41.65 -19.74
C GLU A 310 2.41 -43.05 -19.56
N VAL A 311 3.14 -43.30 -18.47
CA VAL A 311 3.73 -44.62 -18.17
C VAL A 311 2.64 -45.68 -18.00
N ARG A 312 1.54 -45.35 -17.34
CA ARG A 312 0.40 -46.25 -17.16
C ARG A 312 -0.27 -46.60 -18.49
N VAL A 313 -0.50 -45.60 -19.34
CA VAL A 313 -1.08 -45.78 -20.68
C VAL A 313 -0.13 -46.58 -21.57
N HIS A 314 1.17 -46.28 -21.55
CA HIS A 314 2.18 -47.00 -22.32
C HIS A 314 2.23 -48.48 -21.94
N ASN A 315 2.25 -48.79 -20.63
CA ASN A 315 2.23 -50.16 -20.14
C ASN A 315 0.92 -50.89 -20.48
N TYR A 316 -0.22 -50.20 -20.39
CA TYR A 316 -1.52 -50.75 -20.81
C TYR A 316 -1.55 -51.09 -22.30
N CYS A 317 -1.12 -50.16 -23.17
CA CYS A 317 -1.06 -50.37 -24.62
C CYS A 317 -0.09 -51.50 -25.01
N ARG A 318 1.01 -51.69 -24.26
CA ARG A 318 1.95 -52.81 -24.48
C ARG A 318 1.37 -54.17 -24.03
N SER A 319 0.44 -54.16 -23.08
CA SER A 319 -0.24 -55.38 -22.62
C SER A 319 -1.32 -55.88 -23.58
N ILE A 320 -1.69 -55.11 -24.61
CA ILE A 320 -2.64 -55.55 -25.64
C ILE A 320 -1.91 -56.49 -26.61
N PRO A 321 -2.32 -57.77 -26.75
CA PRO A 321 -1.68 -58.68 -27.69
C PRO A 321 -1.87 -58.18 -29.13
N LYS A 322 -0.76 -58.06 -29.88
CA LYS A 322 -0.80 -57.72 -31.31
C LYS A 322 -1.51 -58.86 -32.06
N HIS A 323 -2.69 -58.61 -32.63
CA HIS A 323 -3.31 -59.53 -33.57
C HIS A 323 -2.39 -59.78 -34.77
N PRO A 324 -2.26 -61.02 -35.27
CA PRO A 324 -1.43 -61.31 -36.44
C PRO A 324 -1.99 -60.57 -37.66
N VAL A 325 -1.16 -59.72 -38.26
CA VAL A 325 -1.45 -59.05 -39.53
C VAL A 325 -1.65 -60.13 -40.59
N ALA A 326 -2.88 -60.25 -41.11
CA ALA A 326 -3.16 -61.09 -42.26
C ALA A 326 -2.33 -60.59 -43.46
N LYS A 327 -1.43 -61.43 -43.96
CA LYS A 327 -0.76 -61.21 -45.25
C LYS A 327 -1.82 -61.24 -46.36
N SER A 328 -2.28 -60.07 -46.83
CA SER A 328 -3.04 -59.99 -48.07
C SER A 328 -2.10 -60.17 -49.25
N ASN A 329 -2.13 -61.37 -49.86
CA ASN A 329 -1.54 -61.63 -51.16
C ASN A 329 -2.33 -60.87 -52.23
N ILE A 330 -1.93 -59.63 -52.53
CA ILE A 330 -2.40 -58.93 -53.73
C ILE A 330 -1.22 -58.87 -54.71
N LYS A 331 -1.27 -59.73 -55.74
CA LYS A 331 -0.36 -59.70 -56.89
C LYS A 331 -0.48 -58.35 -57.60
N PRO A 332 0.64 -57.67 -57.95
CA PRO A 332 0.58 -56.50 -58.82
C PRO A 332 0.24 -56.93 -60.26
N ARG A 333 -0.92 -56.47 -60.76
CA ARG A 333 -1.29 -56.59 -62.17
C ARG A 333 -0.58 -55.49 -62.95
N ILE A 334 0.54 -55.85 -63.57
CA ILE A 334 1.24 -55.01 -64.54
C ILE A 334 0.34 -54.87 -65.78
N SER A 335 0.02 -53.64 -66.16
CA SER A 335 -0.69 -53.27 -67.39
C SER A 335 0.18 -52.26 -68.12
N TRP A 336 0.89 -52.71 -69.14
CA TRP A 336 1.54 -51.85 -70.12
C TRP A 336 0.51 -51.32 -71.12
N LYS A 337 0.51 -50.01 -71.34
CA LYS A 337 0.26 -49.38 -72.64
C LYS A 337 0.99 -48.06 -72.69
#